data_AF-A0AAJ2F7D5-F1
#
_entry.id   AF-A0AAJ2F7D5-F1
#
_cell.length_a   1.000
_cell.length_b   1.000
_cell.length_c   1.000
_cell.angle_alpha   90.00
_cell.angle_beta   90.00
_cell.angle_gamma   90.00
#
_symmetry.space_group_name_H-M   'P 1'
#
loop_
_entity.id
_entity.type
_entity.pdbx_description
1 polymer ?
#
loop_
_entity_poly.entity_id
_entity_poly.type
_entity_poly.pdbx_seq_one_letter_code
_entity_poly.pdbx_strand_id
1 'polypeptide(L)'
;MSKLISQDNIKMPLMLFLEKDIFIKNDPKFIVRKSSLPFYNSNHIIIIDSNGQVFDIDSIELTGNMIWWHFFKNGFYDYYNACIKVADVQQIDLKKFKEKIQRFIDENPKYGWNRFAQKSEIKSFIEYATSFEQLINYFEYFKA
;
A
#
# COMPACT_ATOMS: atom_id res chain seq x y z
N MET A 1 -11.95 -18.16 -6.39
CA MET A 1 -11.20 -18.97 -5.40
C MET A 1 -9.91 -18.24 -5.11
N SER A 2 -9.64 -17.96 -3.84
CA SER A 2 -8.42 -17.28 -3.39
C SER A 2 -7.18 -18.10 -3.73
N LYS A 3 -6.08 -17.42 -4.07
CA LYS A 3 -4.79 -18.03 -4.37
C LYS A 3 -3.70 -17.49 -3.44
N LEU A 4 -2.83 -18.38 -2.96
CA LEU A 4 -1.60 -17.99 -2.28
C LEU A 4 -0.57 -17.52 -3.31
N ILE A 5 -0.01 -16.33 -3.12
CA ILE A 5 1.10 -15.82 -3.95
C ILE A 5 2.36 -15.65 -3.12
N SER A 6 3.51 -15.88 -3.75
CA SER A 6 4.78 -15.46 -3.17
C SER A 6 4.83 -13.93 -3.18
N GLN A 7 5.41 -13.38 -2.14
CA GLN A 7 5.65 -11.95 -2.03
C GLN A 7 6.59 -11.43 -3.14
N ASP A 8 7.51 -12.26 -3.63
CA ASP A 8 8.44 -11.92 -4.72
C ASP A 8 7.72 -11.60 -6.05
N ASN A 9 6.43 -11.97 -6.13
CA ASN A 9 5.57 -11.68 -7.27
C ASN A 9 5.08 -10.22 -7.27
N ILE A 10 5.17 -9.49 -6.15
CA ILE A 10 4.71 -8.10 -6.04
C ILE A 10 5.92 -7.17 -6.21
N LYS A 11 5.85 -6.23 -7.15
CA LYS A 11 6.95 -5.30 -7.41
C LYS A 11 6.87 -4.03 -6.55
N MET A 12 7.96 -3.72 -5.85
CA MET A 12 8.10 -2.48 -5.10
C MET A 12 8.48 -1.32 -6.05
N PRO A 13 8.19 -0.06 -5.68
CA PRO A 13 7.34 0.34 -4.56
C PRO A 13 5.88 -0.05 -4.81
N LEU A 14 5.10 -0.23 -3.74
CA LEU A 14 3.68 -0.55 -3.83
C LEU A 14 2.82 0.43 -3.03
N MET A 15 1.57 0.57 -3.46
CA MET A 15 0.54 1.36 -2.82
C MET A 15 -0.59 0.44 -2.36
N LEU A 16 -0.85 0.44 -1.05
CA LEU A 16 -1.95 -0.29 -0.43
C LEU A 16 -3.12 0.66 -0.22
N PHE A 17 -4.30 0.24 -0.64
CA PHE A 17 -5.57 0.88 -0.37
C PHE A 17 -6.33 0.04 0.66
N LEU A 18 -6.64 0.65 1.78
CA LEU A 18 -7.67 0.22 2.72
C LEU A 18 -8.94 1.03 2.47
N GLU A 19 -10.05 0.64 3.10
CA GLU A 19 -11.34 1.35 2.98
C GLU A 19 -11.23 2.88 3.18
N LYS A 20 -10.35 3.32 4.10
CA LYS A 20 -10.21 4.74 4.47
C LYS A 20 -8.77 5.23 4.48
N ASP A 21 -7.80 4.40 4.09
CA ASP A 21 -6.38 4.74 4.21
C ASP A 21 -5.57 4.26 3.01
N ILE A 22 -4.50 5.01 2.68
CA ILE A 22 -3.46 4.59 1.75
C ILE A 22 -2.14 4.47 2.49
N PHE A 23 -1.40 3.40 2.18
CA PHE A 23 -0.03 3.19 2.64
C PHE A 23 0.90 2.96 1.45
N ILE A 24 2.07 3.59 1.49
CA ILE A 24 3.18 3.29 0.58
C ILE A 24 4.16 2.38 1.28
N LYS A 25 4.68 1.39 0.56
CA LYS A 25 5.73 0.50 1.03
C LYS A 25 6.77 0.29 -0.06
N ASN A 26 8.03 0.55 0.30
CA ASN A 26 9.18 0.43 -0.59
C ASN A 26 10.10 -0.73 -0.20
N ASP A 27 9.84 -1.36 0.95
CA ASP A 27 10.67 -2.46 1.45
C ASP A 27 10.31 -3.77 0.71
N PRO A 28 11.30 -4.43 0.06
CA PRO A 28 11.12 -5.66 -0.68
C PRO A 28 10.75 -6.86 0.19
N LYS A 29 10.69 -6.70 1.51
CA LYS A 29 10.14 -7.69 2.44
C LYS A 29 8.80 -7.18 2.96
N PHE A 30 7.77 -7.99 2.76
CA PHE A 30 6.43 -7.84 3.32
C PHE A 30 6.46 -8.34 4.75
N ILE A 31 7.24 -7.62 5.55
CA ILE A 31 7.32 -7.80 6.97
C ILE A 31 6.20 -6.97 7.57
N VAL A 32 5.33 -7.64 8.29
CA VAL A 32 4.22 -7.03 9.02
C VAL A 32 4.53 -7.12 10.51
N ARG A 33 4.38 -5.99 11.19
CA ARG A 33 4.43 -5.95 12.65
C ARG A 33 3.14 -6.58 13.18
N LYS A 34 3.24 -7.42 14.22
CA LYS A 34 2.08 -8.12 14.81
C LYS A 34 0.94 -7.17 15.21
N SER A 35 1.28 -5.96 15.65
CA SER A 35 0.31 -4.92 16.01
C SER A 35 0.01 -3.91 14.90
N SER A 36 0.48 -4.11 13.66
CA SER A 36 0.01 -3.38 12.47
C SER A 36 -1.37 -3.88 12.04
N LEU A 37 -2.29 -3.88 13.01
CA LEU A 37 -3.68 -4.32 13.00
C LEU A 37 -4.52 -3.94 11.77
N PRO A 38 -4.32 -2.82 11.04
CA PRO A 38 -5.11 -2.57 9.82
C PRO A 38 -5.07 -3.72 8.80
N PHE A 39 -4.00 -4.51 8.74
CA PHE A 39 -3.89 -5.61 7.77
C PHE A 39 -4.68 -6.86 8.14
N TYR A 40 -4.97 -7.09 9.43
CA TYR A 40 -5.67 -8.30 9.89
C TYR A 40 -7.19 -8.11 10.01
N ASN A 41 -7.62 -6.85 10.19
CA ASN A 41 -9.03 -6.52 10.42
C ASN A 41 -9.68 -5.72 9.28
N SER A 42 -8.95 -5.41 8.21
CA SER A 42 -9.55 -4.76 7.02
C SER A 42 -10.08 -5.84 6.09
N ASN A 43 -11.40 -5.84 5.88
CA ASN A 43 -12.09 -6.83 5.04
C ASN A 43 -11.76 -6.67 3.54
N HIS A 44 -11.13 -5.55 3.13
CA HIS A 44 -10.80 -5.26 1.75
C HIS A 44 -9.49 -4.47 1.65
N ILE A 45 -8.42 -5.16 1.24
CA ILE A 45 -7.11 -4.56 1.00
C ILE A 45 -6.80 -4.71 -0.49
N ILE A 46 -6.50 -3.60 -1.16
CA ILE A 46 -6.04 -3.63 -2.56
C ILE A 46 -4.59 -3.18 -2.59
N ILE A 47 -3.71 -4.00 -3.16
CA ILE A 47 -2.32 -3.63 -3.42
C ILE A 47 -2.17 -3.30 -4.89
N ILE A 48 -1.54 -2.17 -5.22
CA ILE A 48 -1.12 -1.83 -6.58
C ILE A 48 0.40 -1.67 -6.57
N ASP A 49 1.07 -2.43 -7.42
CA ASP A 49 2.53 -2.52 -7.47
C ASP A 49 3.13 -1.58 -8.53
N SER A 50 4.46 -1.50 -8.59
CA SER A 50 5.18 -0.59 -9.51
C SER A 50 5.09 -0.98 -10.99
N ASN A 51 4.51 -2.15 -11.30
CA ASN A 51 4.21 -2.58 -12.66
C ASN A 51 2.73 -2.40 -13.02
N GLY A 52 1.91 -1.86 -12.12
CA GLY A 52 0.46 -1.72 -12.33
C GLY A 52 -0.30 -3.03 -12.17
N GLN A 53 0.27 -4.01 -11.47
CA GLN A 53 -0.47 -5.19 -11.07
C GLN A 53 -1.29 -4.87 -9.81
N VAL A 54 -2.58 -5.12 -9.89
CA VAL A 54 -3.56 -4.94 -8.80
C VAL A 54 -3.83 -6.29 -8.19
N PHE A 55 -3.62 -6.40 -6.89
CA PHE A 55 -3.90 -7.58 -6.09
C PHE A 55 -5.05 -7.26 -5.14
N ASP A 56 -6.17 -7.93 -5.34
CA ASP A 56 -7.27 -7.90 -4.38
C ASP A 56 -6.97 -8.93 -3.29
N ILE A 57 -6.71 -8.47 -2.08
CA ILE A 57 -6.20 -9.31 -0.98
C ILE A 57 -7.36 -9.80 -0.14
N ASP A 58 -7.53 -11.12 -0.07
CA ASP A 58 -8.48 -11.76 0.85
C ASP A 58 -7.97 -11.74 2.29
N SER A 59 -6.69 -12.07 2.49
CA SER A 59 -6.07 -12.07 3.81
C SER A 59 -4.56 -12.04 3.75
N ILE A 60 -3.96 -11.53 4.84
CA ILE A 60 -2.53 -11.53 5.08
C ILE A 60 -2.31 -12.31 6.38
N GLU A 61 -1.59 -13.42 6.30
CA GLU A 61 -1.36 -14.33 7.43
C GLU A 61 0.10 -14.27 7.87
N LEU A 62 0.35 -14.28 9.19
CA LEU A 62 1.70 -14.44 9.72
C LEU A 62 2.19 -15.86 9.51
N THR A 63 3.43 -15.98 9.03
CA THR A 63 4.06 -17.29 8.83
C THR A 63 5.44 -17.35 9.46
N GLY A 64 5.74 -18.52 10.02
CA GLY A 64 7.03 -18.82 10.62
C GLY A 64 7.27 -18.16 11.98
N ASN A 65 8.55 -18.13 12.36
CA ASN A 65 9.00 -17.53 13.61
C ASN A 65 9.24 -16.03 13.45
N MET A 66 9.23 -15.29 14.57
CA MET A 66 9.61 -13.88 14.60
C MET A 66 11.00 -13.71 13.98
N ILE A 67 11.11 -12.81 13.00
CA ILE A 67 12.33 -12.59 12.21
C ILE A 67 13.18 -11.50 12.83
N TRP A 68 12.52 -10.46 13.32
CA TRP A 68 13.21 -9.32 13.91
C TRP A 68 12.33 -8.68 14.98
N TRP A 69 12.98 -8.07 15.96
CA TRP A 69 12.33 -7.24 16.94
C TRP A 69 13.08 -5.93 17.10
N HIS A 70 12.33 -4.87 17.39
CA HIS A 70 12.89 -3.54 17.66
C HIS A 70 12.26 -2.95 18.91
N PHE A 71 13.08 -2.41 19.80
CA PHE A 71 12.62 -1.63 20.95
C PHE A 71 12.58 -0.16 20.58
N PHE A 72 11.42 0.45 20.77
CA PHE A 72 11.28 1.90 20.75
C PHE A 72 10.91 2.39 22.15
N LYS A 73 11.06 3.70 22.37
CA LYS A 73 10.75 4.37 23.66
C LYS A 73 9.34 4.05 24.20
N ASN A 74 8.43 3.62 23.32
CA ASN A 74 7.01 3.33 23.59
C ASN A 74 6.60 1.86 23.31
N GLY A 75 7.55 0.90 23.25
CA GLY A 75 7.20 -0.52 23.22
C GLY A 75 8.10 -1.43 22.39
N PHE A 76 7.69 -2.70 22.34
CA PHE A 76 8.38 -3.81 21.69
C PHE A 76 7.62 -4.21 20.42
N TYR A 77 8.32 -4.24 19.27
CA TYR A 77 7.71 -4.55 17.97
C TYR A 77 8.27 -5.82 17.37
N ASP A 78 7.39 -6.81 17.19
CA ASP A 78 7.71 -8.08 16.55
C ASP A 78 7.36 -8.06 15.07
N TYR A 79 8.30 -8.51 14.26
CA TYR A 79 8.21 -8.57 12.82
C TYR A 79 8.30 -10.01 12.32
N TYR A 80 7.42 -10.34 11.38
CA TYR A 80 7.23 -11.70 10.86
C TYR A 80 7.13 -11.68 9.34
N ASN A 81 7.39 -12.83 8.71
CA ASN A 81 7.03 -13.02 7.31
C ASN A 81 5.51 -13.07 7.20
N ALA A 82 4.98 -12.46 6.14
CA ALA A 82 3.58 -12.59 5.80
C ALA A 82 3.40 -13.49 4.57
N CYS A 83 2.31 -14.23 4.58
CA CYS A 83 1.79 -14.89 3.42
C CYS A 83 0.53 -14.15 2.94
N ILE A 84 0.39 -13.97 1.63
CA ILE A 84 -0.66 -13.16 1.03
C ILE A 84 -1.60 -14.06 0.24
N LYS A 85 -2.87 -14.09 0.63
CA LYS A 85 -3.96 -14.73 -0.13
C LYS A 85 -4.67 -13.65 -0.94
N VAL A 86 -4.72 -13.85 -2.25
CA VAL A 86 -5.35 -12.91 -3.19
C VAL A 86 -6.60 -13.52 -3.79
N ALA A 87 -7.68 -12.73 -3.81
CA ALA A 87 -8.93 -13.07 -4.47
C ALA A 87 -8.76 -13.03 -5.99
N ASP A 88 -8.08 -11.98 -6.44
CA ASP A 88 -7.91 -11.66 -7.86
C ASP A 88 -6.59 -10.90 -8.10
N VAL A 89 -6.06 -11.06 -9.31
CA VAL A 89 -4.88 -10.34 -9.79
C VAL A 89 -5.15 -9.84 -11.19
N GLN A 90 -5.14 -8.52 -11.36
CA GLN A 90 -5.45 -7.86 -12.63
C GLN A 90 -4.43 -6.79 -12.98
N GLN A 91 -4.30 -6.49 -14.26
CA GLN A 91 -3.48 -5.37 -14.73
C GLN A 91 -4.35 -4.10 -14.79
N ILE A 92 -3.89 -3.01 -14.21
CA ILE A 92 -4.49 -1.69 -14.41
C ILE A 92 -3.60 -0.86 -15.33
N ASP A 93 -4.20 0.01 -16.13
CA ASP A 93 -3.47 1.02 -16.89
C ASP A 93 -3.20 2.27 -16.02
N LEU A 94 -2.19 3.05 -16.40
CA LEU A 94 -1.77 4.20 -15.61
C LEU A 94 -2.87 5.26 -15.49
N LYS A 95 -3.72 5.41 -16.51
CA LYS A 95 -4.83 6.38 -16.51
C LYS A 95 -5.85 6.04 -15.43
N LYS A 96 -6.32 4.79 -15.39
CA LYS A 96 -7.24 4.29 -14.36
C LYS A 96 -6.62 4.35 -12.97
N PHE A 97 -5.30 4.12 -12.86
CA PHE A 97 -4.64 4.24 -11.57
C PHE A 97 -4.63 5.69 -11.06
N LYS A 98 -4.34 6.67 -11.92
CA LYS A 98 -4.47 8.10 -11.60
C LYS A 98 -5.89 8.47 -11.16
N GLU A 99 -6.90 8.02 -11.91
CA GLU A 99 -8.32 8.26 -11.60
C GLU A 99 -8.70 7.67 -10.23
N LYS A 100 -8.26 6.44 -9.92
CA LYS A 100 -8.49 5.79 -8.62
C LYS A 100 -7.92 6.61 -7.47
N ILE A 101 -6.69 7.11 -7.63
CA ILE A 101 -6.03 7.92 -6.62
C ILE A 101 -6.74 9.27 -6.43
N GLN A 102 -7.07 9.96 -7.53
CA GLN A 102 -7.79 11.24 -7.45
C GLN A 102 -9.14 11.09 -6.76
N ARG A 103 -9.89 10.05 -7.11
CA ARG A 103 -11.16 9.73 -6.44
C ARG A 103 -10.94 9.48 -4.94
N PHE A 104 -9.92 8.71 -4.57
CA PHE A 104 -9.62 8.45 -3.17
C PHE A 104 -9.30 9.73 -2.39
N ILE A 105 -8.51 10.66 -2.95
CA ILE A 105 -8.23 11.96 -2.32
C ILE A 105 -9.50 12.82 -2.19
N ASP A 106 -10.37 12.77 -3.21
CA ASP A 106 -11.63 13.50 -3.18
C ASP A 106 -12.59 12.95 -2.11
N GLU A 107 -12.61 11.63 -1.91
CA GLU A 107 -13.42 10.95 -0.89
C GLU A 107 -12.81 11.00 0.52
N ASN A 108 -11.48 11.22 0.64
CA ASN A 108 -10.77 11.21 1.93
C ASN A 108 -10.01 12.54 2.14
N PRO A 109 -10.67 13.59 2.67
CA PRO A 109 -10.10 14.94 2.79
C PRO A 109 -8.78 15.01 3.59
N LYS A 110 -8.52 14.05 4.48
CA LYS A 110 -7.26 13.94 5.22
C LYS A 110 -6.02 13.78 4.32
N TYR A 111 -6.20 13.27 3.10
CA TYR A 111 -5.13 13.12 2.09
C TYR A 111 -5.01 14.33 1.14
N GLY A 112 -5.81 15.39 1.37
CA GLY A 112 -5.73 16.66 0.61
C GLY A 112 -5.11 17.83 1.39
N TRP A 113 -4.66 17.57 2.62
CA TRP A 113 -4.06 18.55 3.53
C TRP A 113 -2.85 17.94 4.21
N ASN A 114 -1.71 17.88 3.52
CA ASN A 114 -0.44 17.79 4.24
C ASN A 114 0.04 19.21 4.54
N ARG A 115 0.74 19.44 5.66
CA ARG A 115 1.51 20.67 5.93
C ARG A 115 2.38 21.13 4.74
N PHE A 116 2.69 20.23 3.81
CA PHE A 116 3.63 20.44 2.71
C PHE A 116 3.01 20.60 1.31
N ALA A 117 1.74 20.28 1.08
CA ALA A 117 1.14 20.40 -0.26
C ALA A 117 -0.38 20.58 -0.23
N GLN A 118 -0.87 21.50 -1.07
CA GLN A 118 -2.29 21.71 -1.31
C GLN A 118 -2.86 20.60 -2.20
N LYS A 119 -4.17 20.32 -2.06
CA LYS A 119 -4.89 19.36 -2.91
C LYS A 119 -4.69 19.58 -4.42
N SER A 120 -4.57 20.82 -4.87
CA SER A 120 -4.30 21.19 -6.26
C SER A 120 -2.91 20.74 -6.75
N GLU A 121 -1.90 20.85 -5.89
CA GLU A 121 -0.52 20.42 -6.18
C GLU A 121 -0.47 18.90 -6.28
N ILE A 122 -1.07 18.19 -5.32
CA ILE A 122 -1.17 16.72 -5.35
C ILE A 122 -1.87 16.25 -6.63
N LYS A 123 -2.97 16.89 -7.04
CA LYS A 123 -3.67 16.57 -8.30
C LYS A 123 -2.77 16.79 -9.53
N SER A 124 -1.99 17.86 -9.54
CA SER A 124 -1.04 18.15 -10.61
C SER A 124 0.05 17.07 -10.71
N PHE A 125 0.65 16.66 -9.58
CA PHE A 125 1.65 15.59 -9.57
C PHE A 125 1.11 14.25 -10.11
N ILE A 126 -0.13 13.92 -9.76
CA ILE A 126 -0.81 12.72 -10.30
C ILE A 126 -0.92 12.79 -11.82
N GLU A 127 -1.31 13.95 -12.36
CA GLU A 127 -1.43 14.15 -13.81
C GLU A 127 -0.10 14.02 -14.54
N TYR A 128 0.99 14.56 -13.97
CA TYR A 128 2.33 14.52 -14.57
C TYR A 128 3.06 13.17 -14.44
N ALA A 129 2.60 12.26 -13.58
CA ALA A 129 3.25 10.97 -13.42
C ALA A 129 3.22 10.16 -14.75
N THR A 130 4.35 9.64 -15.19
CA THR A 130 4.50 8.88 -16.44
C THR A 130 4.62 7.37 -16.22
N SER A 131 4.79 6.94 -14.97
CA SER A 131 4.86 5.54 -14.57
C SER A 131 4.15 5.28 -13.24
N PHE A 132 3.84 4.01 -12.97
CA PHE A 132 3.30 3.56 -11.69
C PHE A 132 4.27 3.85 -10.55
N GLU A 133 5.55 3.50 -10.72
CA GLU A 133 6.61 3.77 -9.74
C GLU A 133 6.69 5.25 -9.36
N GLN A 134 6.71 6.16 -10.36
CA GLN A 134 6.76 7.60 -10.12
C GLN A 134 5.55 8.07 -9.32
N LEU A 135 4.36 7.56 -9.67
CA LEU A 135 3.11 7.91 -8.99
C LEU A 135 3.09 7.42 -7.54
N ILE A 136 3.57 6.20 -7.28
CA ILE A 136 3.65 5.62 -5.93
C ILE A 136 4.65 6.40 -5.06
N ASN A 137 5.83 6.69 -5.61
CA ASN A 137 6.87 7.45 -4.90
C ASN A 137 6.43 8.88 -4.57
N TYR A 138 5.67 9.54 -5.44
CA TYR A 138 5.12 10.87 -5.13
C TYR A 138 4.25 10.88 -3.88
N PHE A 139 3.48 9.82 -3.64
CA PHE A 139 2.65 9.72 -2.44
C PHE A 139 3.43 9.54 -1.15
N GLU A 140 4.64 8.99 -1.21
CA GLU A 140 5.50 8.89 -0.03
C GLU A 140 5.86 10.27 0.51
N TYR A 141 6.15 11.24 -0.38
CA TYR A 141 6.45 12.62 0.00
C TYR A 141 5.26 13.34 0.67
N PHE A 142 4.03 12.90 0.40
CA PHE A 142 2.82 13.48 1.00
C PHE A 142 2.38 12.78 2.30
N LYS A 143 3.06 11.71 2.73
CA LYS A 143 2.75 11.00 3.97
C LYS A 143 3.55 11.62 5.13
N ALA A 144 3.04 12.72 5.71
CA ALA A 144 3.56 13.30 6.96
C ALA A 144 3.09 12.50 8.20
#